data_AF-A0A8J7JYS4-F1
#
_entry.id   AF-A0A8J7JYS4-F1
#
_cell.length_a   1.000
_cell.length_b   1.000
_cell.length_c   1.000
_cell.angle_alpha   90.00
_cell.angle_beta   90.00
_cell.angle_gamma   90.00
#
_symmetry.space_group_name_H-M   'P 1'
#
loop_
_entity.id
_entity.type
_entity.pdbx_description
1 polymer ?
#
loop_
_entity_poly.entity_id
_entity_poly.type
_entity_poly.pdbx_seq_one_letter_code
_entity_poly.pdbx_strand_id
1 'polypeptide(L)'
;MFIKIRKNCGIYMEHNGLEQRHLVPVTSNFLINLNHVAEVSFYTIKESKTRFDLEHHELTVPVNTRVIHVQMSYLFGSYKESVRGSKGRLVDRCYYKLYFMPEEMGQYDALREQIENLVLNQ
;
A
#
# COMPACT_ATOMS: atom_id res chain seq x y z
N MET A 1 13.70 -0.72 12.81
CA MET A 1 14.15 0.22 11.77
C MET A 1 12.93 0.93 11.20
N PHE A 2 13.05 2.20 10.82
CA PHE A 2 11.94 2.98 10.26
C PHE A 2 12.25 3.47 8.86
N ILE A 3 11.24 3.41 7.98
CA ILE A 3 11.25 4.13 6.71
C ILE A 3 10.42 5.40 6.89
N LYS A 4 10.97 6.53 6.45
CA LYS A 4 10.24 7.79 6.39
C LYS A 4 9.65 7.99 5.00
N ILE A 5 8.32 8.05 4.94
CA ILE A 5 7.60 8.52 3.76
C ILE A 5 7.44 10.04 3.91
N ARG A 6 7.93 10.78 2.92
CA ARG A 6 7.82 12.24 2.90
C ARG A 6 6.48 12.65 2.28
N LYS A 7 5.95 13.78 2.74
CA LYS A 7 4.77 14.42 2.16
C LYS A 7 5.00 14.61 0.66
N ASN A 8 4.08 14.07 -0.15
CA ASN A 8 4.08 14.25 -1.59
C ASN A 8 2.67 13.98 -2.13
N CYS A 9 2.11 14.95 -2.84
CA CYS A 9 0.78 14.81 -3.44
C CYS A 9 0.75 13.85 -4.65
N GLY A 10 1.91 13.51 -5.23
CA GLY A 10 2.03 12.48 -6.27
C GLY A 10 2.11 11.04 -5.71
N ILE A 11 2.10 10.88 -4.38
CA ILE A 11 2.02 9.57 -3.72
C ILE A 11 0.64 9.43 -3.08
N TYR A 12 -0.03 8.32 -3.37
CA TYR A 12 -1.31 7.97 -2.78
C TYR A 12 -1.18 6.72 -1.91
N MET A 13 -2.09 6.56 -0.96
CA MET A 13 -2.09 5.46 0.00
C MET A 13 -3.45 4.73 0.01
N GLU A 14 -3.39 3.41 0.06
CA GLU A 14 -4.51 2.51 0.37
C GLU A 14 -4.18 1.71 1.64
N HIS A 15 -5.11 1.53 2.57
CA HIS A 15 -4.96 0.65 3.73
C HIS A 15 -6.31 0.05 4.11
N ASN A 16 -6.34 -1.01 4.94
CA ASN A 16 -7.58 -1.73 5.29
C ASN A 16 -8.66 -0.86 5.96
N GLY A 17 -8.30 0.30 6.51
CA GLY A 17 -9.24 1.22 7.15
C GLY A 17 -9.97 2.14 6.19
N LEU A 18 -9.57 2.15 4.91
CA LEU A 18 -10.26 2.89 3.86
C LEU A 18 -11.34 2.02 3.24
N GLU A 19 -12.39 2.68 2.74
CA GLU A 19 -13.36 2.04 1.88
C GLU A 19 -12.69 1.46 0.62
N GLN A 20 -13.25 0.37 0.11
CA GLN A 20 -12.67 -0.31 -1.03
C GLN A 20 -12.55 0.66 -2.22
N ARG A 21 -11.42 0.59 -2.94
CA ARG A 21 -11.10 1.46 -4.09
C ARG A 21 -10.83 2.94 -3.74
N HIS A 22 -10.75 3.30 -2.46
CA HIS A 22 -10.36 4.65 -2.08
C HIS A 22 -8.84 4.79 -2.01
N LEU A 23 -8.35 5.94 -2.43
CA LEU A 23 -6.95 6.35 -2.32
C LEU A 23 -6.88 7.71 -1.64
N VAL A 24 -5.93 7.85 -0.72
CA VAL A 24 -5.70 9.13 -0.04
C VAL A 24 -4.32 9.69 -0.40
N PRO A 25 -4.21 10.98 -0.75
CA PRO A 25 -2.90 11.56 -1.01
C PRO A 25 -2.05 11.59 0.26
N VAL A 26 -0.74 11.41 0.13
CA VAL A 26 0.21 11.51 1.24
C VAL A 26 0.45 12.98 1.60
N THR A 27 -0.42 13.52 2.45
CA THR A 27 -0.44 14.94 2.84
C THR A 27 0.50 15.29 4.00
N SER A 28 1.05 14.29 4.69
CA SER A 28 1.97 14.47 5.81
C SER A 28 3.14 13.48 5.75
N ASN A 29 4.22 13.80 6.48
CA ASN A 29 5.31 12.85 6.66
C ASN A 29 4.88 11.78 7.67
N PHE A 30 5.16 10.51 7.38
CA PHE A 30 4.94 9.44 8.33
C PHE A 30 6.06 8.41 8.30
N LEU A 31 6.11 7.58 9.34
CA LEU A 31 7.12 6.55 9.51
C LEU A 31 6.46 5.16 9.50
N ILE A 32 7.04 4.22 8.76
CA ILE A 32 6.65 2.80 8.81
C ILE A 32 7.75 2.05 9.57
N ASN A 33 7.38 1.32 10.62
CA ASN A 33 8.32 0.46 11.35
C ASN A 33 8.48 -0.88 10.62
N LEU A 34 9.65 -1.09 10.03
CA LEU A 34 9.98 -2.32 9.30
C LEU A 34 10.05 -3.56 10.19
N ASN A 35 10.25 -3.41 11.51
CA ASN A 35 10.28 -4.55 12.43
C ASN A 35 8.91 -5.23 12.55
N HIS A 36 7.84 -4.55 12.14
CA HIS A 36 6.48 -5.09 12.13
C HIS A 36 6.01 -5.49 10.74
N VAL A 37 6.85 -5.40 9.71
CA VAL A 37 6.50 -5.80 8.35
C VAL A 37 6.71 -7.30 8.21
N ALA A 38 5.69 -8.00 7.70
CA ALA A 38 5.76 -9.43 7.39
C ALA A 38 6.17 -9.67 5.94
N GLU A 39 5.70 -8.82 5.02
CA GLU A 39 6.00 -8.93 3.59
C GLU A 39 6.04 -7.53 2.95
N VAL A 40 6.94 -7.35 1.98
CA VAL A 40 6.91 -6.22 1.05
C VAL A 40 6.85 -6.76 -0.37
N SER A 41 5.87 -6.31 -1.14
CA SER A 41 5.73 -6.64 -2.56
C SER A 41 5.83 -5.38 -3.42
N PHE A 42 6.49 -5.50 -4.57
CA PHE A 42 6.66 -4.42 -5.54
C PHE A 42 5.97 -4.80 -6.85
N TYR A 43 5.10 -3.95 -7.37
CA TYR A 43 4.45 -4.20 -8.65
C TYR A 43 4.10 -2.92 -9.40
N THR A 44 3.59 -3.09 -10.61
CA THR A 44 3.27 -1.98 -11.52
C THR A 44 1.88 -2.18 -12.08
N ILE A 45 1.12 -1.10 -12.11
CA ILE A 45 -0.22 -1.07 -12.66
C ILE A 45 -0.11 -1.13 -14.19
N LYS A 46 -0.66 -2.19 -14.79
CA LYS A 46 -0.61 -2.44 -16.23
C LYS A 46 -1.77 -1.82 -17.01
N GLU A 47 -2.84 -1.45 -16.32
CA GLU A 47 -4.07 -0.93 -16.90
C GLU A 47 -4.55 0.25 -16.05
N SER A 48 -5.08 1.29 -16.71
CA SER A 48 -5.64 2.44 -16.00
C SER A 48 -6.79 2.00 -15.09
N LYS A 49 -6.85 2.52 -13.86
CA LYS A 49 -7.90 2.17 -12.90
C LYS A 49 -8.57 3.42 -12.37
N THR A 50 -9.90 3.41 -12.34
CA THR A 50 -10.68 4.40 -11.58
C THR A 50 -10.68 4.03 -10.10
N ARG A 51 -10.30 5.00 -9.27
CA ARG A 51 -10.33 4.99 -7.81
C ARG A 51 -11.10 6.21 -7.32
N PHE A 52 -11.29 6.32 -6.02
CA PHE A 52 -12.02 7.44 -5.41
C PHE A 52 -11.19 8.10 -4.33
N ASP A 53 -11.32 9.41 -4.16
CA ASP A 53 -10.84 10.09 -2.96
C ASP A 53 -11.85 9.96 -1.81
N LEU A 54 -11.56 10.54 -0.64
CA LEU A 54 -12.45 10.49 0.52
C LEU A 54 -13.77 11.25 0.32
N GLU A 55 -13.81 12.16 -0.65
CA GLU A 55 -14.99 12.95 -1.02
C GLU A 55 -15.79 12.29 -2.16
N HIS A 56 -15.44 11.05 -2.52
CA HIS A 56 -16.04 10.25 -3.60
C HIS A 56 -15.84 10.84 -5.01
N HIS A 57 -14.86 11.73 -5.19
CA HIS A 57 -14.46 12.15 -6.52
C HIS A 57 -13.62 11.07 -7.21
N GLU A 58 -13.82 10.93 -8.51
CA GLU A 58 -13.05 9.99 -9.31
C GLU A 58 -11.60 10.44 -9.46
N LEU A 59 -10.69 9.52 -9.17
CA LEU A 59 -9.26 9.63 -9.41
C LEU A 59 -8.85 8.55 -10.41
N THR A 60 -8.16 8.94 -11.47
CA THR A 60 -7.57 7.99 -12.40
C THR A 60 -6.16 7.62 -11.93
N VAL A 61 -5.93 6.32 -11.71
CA VAL A 61 -4.59 5.77 -11.52
C VAL A 61 -4.05 5.35 -12.90
N PRO A 62 -3.08 6.09 -13.46
CA PRO A 62 -2.57 5.81 -14.79
C PRO A 62 -1.76 4.50 -14.85
N VAL A 63 -1.59 3.99 -16.06
CA VAL A 63 -0.67 2.90 -16.35
C VAL A 63 0.75 3.30 -15.93
N ASN A 64 1.57 2.32 -15.56
CA ASN A 64 2.94 2.49 -15.07
C ASN A 64 3.05 3.11 -13.67
N THR A 65 1.93 3.37 -12.98
CA THR A 65 1.94 3.63 -11.54
C THR A 65 2.63 2.48 -10.82
N ARG A 66 3.66 2.78 -10.02
CA ARG A 66 4.39 1.79 -9.22
C ARG A 66 3.75 1.69 -7.85
N VAL A 67 3.71 0.47 -7.31
CA VAL A 67 3.12 0.23 -5.99
C VAL A 67 4.10 -0.51 -5.11
N ILE A 68 4.30 0.03 -3.90
CA ILE A 68 4.94 -0.67 -2.80
C ILE A 68 3.83 -1.11 -1.85
N HIS A 69 3.63 -2.41 -1.75
CA HIS A 69 2.65 -3.00 -0.84
C HIS A 69 3.37 -3.54 0.39
N VAL A 70 3.12 -2.94 1.53
CA VAL A 70 3.70 -3.29 2.81
C VAL A 70 2.63 -3.99 3.64
N GLN A 71 2.80 -5.30 3.86
CA GLN A 71 1.90 -6.07 4.70
C GLN A 71 2.51 -6.27 6.08
N MET A 72 1.78 -5.82 7.11
CA MET A 72 2.20 -5.87 8.49
C MET A 72 1.97 -7.25 9.10
N SER A 73 2.74 -7.59 10.13
CA SER A 73 2.66 -8.83 10.89
C SER A 73 1.45 -8.89 11.83
N TYR A 74 0.95 -7.73 12.26
CA TYR A 74 -0.23 -7.63 13.13
C TYR A 74 -1.54 -7.61 12.34
N LEU A 75 -2.60 -8.02 13.03
CA LEU A 75 -3.94 -8.09 12.47
C LEU A 75 -4.58 -6.71 12.41
N PHE A 76 -5.30 -6.46 11.31
CA PHE A 76 -6.26 -5.36 11.23
C PHE A 76 -7.61 -5.79 11.83
N GLY A 77 -8.07 -6.98 11.45
CA GLY A 77 -9.39 -7.46 11.85
C GLY A 77 -9.56 -8.95 11.64
N SER A 78 -10.65 -9.49 12.16
CA SER A 78 -11.04 -10.86 11.91
C SER A 78 -12.54 -10.97 11.78
N TYR A 79 -13.00 -11.69 10.77
CA TYR A 79 -14.40 -11.77 10.40
C TYR A 79 -14.85 -13.23 10.45
N LYS A 80 -16.05 -13.46 10.97
CA LYS A 80 -16.68 -14.78 10.87
C LYS A 80 -17.23 -14.89 9.46
N GLU A 81 -16.75 -15.87 8.71
CA GLU A 81 -17.20 -16.12 7.35
C GLU A 81 -17.72 -17.55 7.23
N SER A 82 -18.79 -17.73 6.45
CA SER A 82 -19.35 -19.03 6.11
C SER A 82 -19.13 -19.26 4.63
N VAL A 83 -18.05 -19.95 4.27
CA VAL A 83 -17.80 -20.35 2.88
C VAL A 83 -18.33 -21.76 2.71
N ARG A 84 -19.37 -21.93 1.88
CA ARG A 84 -19.98 -23.23 1.54
C ARG A 84 -20.37 -24.09 2.75
N GLY A 85 -20.94 -23.46 3.80
CA GLY A 85 -21.43 -24.17 4.99
C GLY A 85 -20.37 -24.51 6.04
N SER A 86 -19.08 -24.29 5.74
CA SER A 86 -18.01 -24.36 6.73
C SER A 86 -17.83 -23.01 7.41
N LYS A 87 -17.93 -22.98 8.75
CA LYS A 87 -17.68 -21.78 9.54
C LYS A 87 -16.17 -21.58 9.67
N GLY A 88 -15.65 -20.57 8.99
CA GLY A 88 -14.25 -20.14 9.06
C GLY A 88 -14.10 -18.79 9.73
N ARG A 89 -12.86 -18.44 10.07
CA ARG A 89 -12.49 -17.08 10.49
C ARG A 89 -11.50 -16.55 9.47
N LEU A 90 -11.91 -15.53 8.73
CA LEU A 90 -11.02 -14.78 7.87
C LEU A 90 -10.23 -13.80 8.74
N VAL A 91 -8.93 -13.74 8.53
CA VAL A 91 -8.01 -12.94 9.34
C VAL A 91 -7.26 -12.02 8.40
N ASP A 92 -7.52 -10.73 8.52
CA ASP A 92 -6.88 -9.71 7.68
C ASP A 92 -5.73 -9.07 8.44
N ARG A 93 -4.56 -9.09 7.83
CA ARG A 93 -3.40 -8.32 8.29
C ARG A 93 -3.54 -6.87 7.86
N CYS A 94 -3.00 -5.98 8.68
CA CYS A 94 -2.89 -4.57 8.29
C CYS A 94 -1.92 -4.45 7.11
N TYR A 95 -2.25 -3.62 6.13
CA TYR A 95 -1.40 -3.29 5.00
C TYR A 95 -1.43 -1.80 4.70
N TYR A 96 -0.37 -1.35 4.05
CA TYR A 96 -0.29 -0.05 3.39
C TYR A 96 0.18 -0.27 1.95
N LYS A 97 -0.55 0.24 0.97
CA LYS A 97 -0.10 0.32 -0.42
C LYS A 97 0.22 1.76 -0.74
N LEU A 98 1.45 2.02 -1.15
CA LEU A 98 1.91 3.31 -1.59
C LEU A 98 1.93 3.31 -3.12
N TYR A 99 1.08 4.13 -3.72
CA TYR A 99 0.95 4.32 -5.16
C TYR A 99 1.78 5.53 -5.56
N PHE A 100 2.84 5.29 -6.33
CA PHE A 100 3.72 6.31 -6.88
C PHE A 100 3.28 6.56 -8.32
N MET A 101 2.70 7.74 -8.55
CA MET A 101 2.31 8.14 -9.90
C MET A 101 3.55 8.19 -10.82
N PRO A 102 3.39 8.04 -12.15
CA PRO A 102 4.52 8.00 -13.10
C PRO A 102 5.50 9.17 -13.00
N GLU A 103 5.06 10.31 -12.48
CA GLU A 103 5.87 11.51 -12.27
C GLU A 103 6.81 11.37 -11.04
N GLU A 104 6.51 10.45 -10.11
CA GLU A 104 7.20 10.28 -8.82
C GLU A 104 8.14 9.07 -8.77
N MET A 105 8.57 8.58 -9.95
CA MET A 105 9.45 7.40 -10.08
C MET A 105 10.74 7.51 -9.25
N GLY A 106 11.34 8.69 -9.16
CA GLY A 106 12.56 8.89 -8.36
C GLY A 106 12.38 8.60 -6.86
N GLN A 107 11.19 8.90 -6.30
CA GLN A 107 10.91 8.58 -4.90
C GLN A 107 10.62 7.09 -4.70
N TYR A 108 9.96 6.46 -5.66
CA TYR A 108 9.77 5.02 -5.68
C TYR A 108 11.11 4.28 -5.72
N ASP A 109 12.00 4.64 -6.65
CA ASP A 109 13.30 3.96 -6.82
C ASP A 109 14.17 4.13 -5.58
N ALA A 110 14.26 5.35 -5.04
CA ALA A 110 15.01 5.61 -3.81
C ALA A 110 14.49 4.78 -2.63
N LEU A 111 13.16 4.67 -2.48
CA LEU A 111 12.57 3.89 -1.40
C LEU A 111 12.76 2.38 -1.60
N ARG A 112 12.57 1.90 -2.83
CA ARG A 112 12.76 0.50 -3.19
C ARG A 112 14.20 0.07 -2.94
N GLU A 113 15.18 0.85 -3.39
CA GLU A 113 16.60 0.56 -3.20
C GLU A 113 16.94 0.44 -1.71
N GLN A 114 16.42 1.35 -0.88
CA GLN A 114 16.62 1.27 0.58
C GLN A 114 15.99 0.02 1.19
N ILE A 115 14.85 -0.47 0.69
CA ILE A 115 14.25 -1.72 1.16
C ILE A 115 15.05 -2.93 0.67
N GLU A 116 15.44 -2.96 -0.60
CA GLU A 116 16.21 -4.06 -1.20
C GLU A 116 17.60 -4.21 -0.56
N ASN A 117 18.24 -3.11 -0.15
CA ASN A 117 19.52 -3.15 0.58
C ASN A 117 19.43 -3.79 1.99
N LEU A 118 18.23 -4.07 2.50
CA LEU A 118 18.00 -4.67 3.82
C LEU A 118 17.75 -6.18 3.75
N VAL A 119 17.71 -6.76 2.56
CA VAL A 119 17.40 -8.18 2.36
C VAL A 119 18.56 -8.90 1.66
N LEU A 120 18.72 -10.18 1.99
CA LEU A 120 19.75 -11.04 1.42
C LEU A 120 19.11 -11.95 0.37
N ASN A 121 19.25 -11.59 -0.90
CA ASN A 121 19.08 -12.47 -2.07
C ASN A 121 19.59 -11.70 -3.30
N GLN A 122 20.92 -11.56 -3.38
CA GLN A 122 21.61 -10.83 -4.44
C GLN A 122 21.86 -11.74 -5.65
#